data_AF-A0A521WMK8-F1
#
_entry.id   AF-A0A521WMK8-F1
#
_cell.length_a   1.000
_cell.length_b   1.000
_cell.length_c   1.000
_cell.angle_alpha   90.00
_cell.angle_beta   90.00
_cell.angle_gamma   90.00
#
_symmetry.space_group_name_H-M   'P 1'
#
loop_
_entity.id
_entity.type
_entity.pdbx_description
1 polymer ?
#
loop_
_entity_poly.entity_id
_entity_poly.type
_entity_poly.pdbx_seq_one_letter_code
_entity_poly.pdbx_strand_id
1 'polypeptide(L)'
;MAKDDRPKPPAWLSTTGSRNARSGKGRISRAASATPRTAAPAATPTPPQPKRKRARRGDSATSVPLSDNARVVLERRYLARDSVGRLIETPEQLFQRVAHNIALAEAKYVAPSQADLSVADYEARFYDLIASLRFLPNSPTLGNAGRPLQQLSACFVLPVEDSMAGIFDTLKNTALIHQSGGGTGFAFSRLRPAGDIVASTGGIASGPVSFMRAYDAATESIKQGGTRRGANMAILNVEHPDIEAFINVKSNMTALQNFNISVAVTERFMQAVERDREYELVNPRTGAAAGKRRARAVFRQIVENAWRNGDPGIVFLDRINRDNPTPQLGRIEATNPCGEQP
;
A
#
# COMPACT_ATOMS: atom_id res chain seq x y z
N MET A 1 3.10 -33.78 41.88
CA MET A 1 1.70 -33.73 41.42
C MET A 1 1.47 -32.41 40.71
N ALA A 2 1.49 -32.41 39.38
CA ALA A 2 0.96 -31.35 38.52
C ALA A 2 0.64 -32.03 37.18
N LYS A 3 -0.62 -31.94 36.73
CA LYS A 3 -1.13 -32.61 35.53
C LYS A 3 -0.85 -31.74 34.28
N ASP A 4 -0.27 -32.37 33.26
CA ASP A 4 -0.08 -31.84 31.90
C ASP A 4 -1.40 -32.03 31.12
N ASP A 5 -2.17 -30.96 30.95
CA ASP A 5 -3.38 -30.93 30.11
C ASP A 5 -3.04 -30.33 28.75
N ARG A 6 -2.74 -31.20 27.79
CA ARG A 6 -2.73 -30.87 26.36
C ARG A 6 -3.69 -31.78 25.59
N PRO A 7 -4.59 -31.23 24.75
CA PRO A 7 -5.56 -32.02 24.00
C PRO A 7 -4.90 -32.80 22.85
N LYS A 8 -5.30 -34.07 22.69
CA LYS A 8 -4.88 -34.96 21.59
C LYS A 8 -5.59 -34.58 20.27
N PRO A 9 -4.92 -34.71 19.10
CA PRO A 9 -5.53 -34.47 17.80
C PRO A 9 -6.54 -35.58 17.39
N PRO A 10 -7.55 -35.25 16.55
CA PRO A 10 -8.65 -36.16 16.21
C PRO A 10 -8.28 -37.26 15.20
N ALA A 11 -9.04 -38.35 15.30
CA ALA A 11 -8.81 -39.68 14.75
C ALA A 11 -9.15 -39.86 13.25
N TRP A 12 -8.38 -39.24 12.35
CA TRP A 12 -8.44 -39.59 10.92
C TRP A 12 -7.08 -40.03 10.31
N LEU A 13 -6.08 -40.25 11.15
CA LEU A 13 -4.79 -40.84 10.77
C LEU A 13 -4.69 -42.29 11.23
N SER A 14 -5.34 -43.21 10.52
CA SER A 14 -4.80 -44.55 10.20
C SER A 14 -5.81 -45.37 9.39
N THR A 15 -5.41 -45.81 8.19
CA THR A 15 -5.24 -47.24 7.82
C THR A 15 -5.20 -47.41 6.29
N THR A 16 -4.04 -47.87 5.83
CA THR A 16 -3.80 -48.97 4.87
C THR A 16 -4.85 -49.35 3.81
N GLY A 17 -4.39 -49.57 2.58
CA GLY A 17 -5.13 -50.42 1.64
C GLY A 17 -4.59 -50.48 0.20
N SER A 18 -3.49 -51.21 -0.03
CA SER A 18 -3.04 -51.59 -1.37
C SER A 18 -4.03 -52.53 -2.06
N ARG A 19 -4.17 -52.46 -3.40
CA ARG A 19 -4.39 -53.64 -4.27
C ARG A 19 -3.96 -53.36 -5.71
N ASN A 20 -3.06 -54.22 -6.18
CA ASN A 20 -2.61 -54.40 -7.57
C ASN A 20 -3.75 -54.86 -8.50
N ALA A 21 -3.70 -54.44 -9.77
CA ALA A 21 -4.01 -55.34 -10.90
C ALA A 21 -3.50 -54.80 -12.26
N ARG A 22 -2.58 -55.59 -12.84
CA ARG A 22 -2.48 -56.01 -14.26
C ARG A 22 -2.01 -55.04 -15.36
N SER A 23 -0.71 -55.21 -15.64
CA SER A 23 -0.08 -55.45 -16.95
C SER A 23 -0.94 -55.64 -18.21
N GLY A 24 -0.48 -55.05 -19.33
CA GLY A 24 -0.82 -55.48 -20.68
C GLY A 24 -0.06 -54.68 -21.75
N LYS A 25 1.08 -55.22 -22.20
CA LYS A 25 1.96 -54.70 -23.26
C LYS A 25 1.28 -54.75 -24.63
N GLY A 26 1.60 -53.81 -25.51
CA GLY A 26 1.24 -53.87 -26.93
C GLY A 26 1.97 -52.82 -27.76
N ARG A 27 3.21 -53.14 -28.13
CA ARG A 27 4.17 -52.35 -28.93
C ARG A 27 3.75 -52.43 -30.41
N ILE A 28 4.00 -51.39 -31.22
CA ILE A 28 4.88 -51.43 -32.42
C ILE A 28 4.74 -50.13 -33.23
N SER A 29 5.91 -49.53 -33.40
CA SER A 29 6.35 -48.44 -34.26
C SER A 29 6.38 -48.81 -35.75
N ARG A 30 6.22 -47.82 -36.65
CA ARG A 30 7.29 -47.27 -37.51
C ARG A 30 6.73 -46.34 -38.60
N ALA A 31 7.21 -45.10 -38.60
CA ALA A 31 7.40 -44.24 -39.77
C ALA A 31 8.57 -44.83 -40.62
N ALA A 32 8.90 -44.46 -41.86
CA ALA A 32 8.65 -43.31 -42.71
C ALA A 32 9.11 -43.65 -44.15
N SER A 33 9.01 -42.67 -45.06
CA SER A 33 9.71 -42.52 -46.37
C SER A 33 8.99 -43.11 -47.58
N ALA A 34 9.01 -42.52 -48.78
CA ALA A 34 9.34 -41.18 -49.26
C ALA A 34 8.67 -41.01 -50.64
N THR A 35 8.44 -39.76 -51.03
CA THR A 35 7.79 -39.28 -52.27
C THR A 35 8.58 -39.61 -53.55
N PRO A 36 7.90 -39.57 -54.71
CA PRO A 36 8.28 -38.60 -55.73
C PRO A 36 7.11 -37.77 -56.28
N ARG A 37 7.45 -36.56 -56.74
CA ARG A 37 6.55 -35.54 -57.31
C ARG A 37 6.15 -35.90 -58.74
N THR A 38 4.88 -35.70 -59.09
CA THR A 38 4.43 -35.50 -60.48
C THR A 38 3.31 -34.46 -60.54
N ALA A 39 3.20 -33.85 -61.73
CA ALA A 39 2.63 -32.54 -62.02
C ALA A 39 1.12 -32.38 -61.82
N ALA A 40 0.71 -31.12 -61.64
CA ALA A 40 -0.67 -30.68 -61.49
C ALA A 40 -1.46 -30.69 -62.81
N PRO A 41 -2.75 -31.09 -62.79
CA PRO A 41 -3.74 -30.66 -63.76
C PRO A 41 -4.77 -29.71 -63.14
N ALA A 42 -5.34 -28.87 -64.01
CA ALA A 42 -6.25 -27.77 -63.71
C ALA A 42 -7.57 -28.19 -63.04
N ALA A 43 -8.13 -27.26 -62.27
CA ALA A 43 -9.31 -27.42 -61.43
C ALA A 43 -10.63 -27.56 -62.22
N THR A 44 -11.42 -28.57 -61.85
CA THR A 44 -12.88 -28.62 -62.06
C THR A 44 -13.59 -28.22 -60.77
N PRO A 45 -14.67 -27.40 -60.80
CA PRO A 45 -15.35 -26.96 -59.60
C PRO A 45 -16.26 -28.05 -59.02
N THR A 46 -16.03 -28.41 -57.76
CA THR A 46 -16.80 -29.41 -57.00
C THR A 46 -18.05 -28.77 -56.34
N PRO A 47 -19.20 -29.46 -56.21
CA PRO A 47 -20.42 -28.92 -55.59
C PRO A 47 -20.22 -28.63 -54.09
N PRO A 48 -21.02 -27.70 -53.50
CA PRO A 48 -20.82 -27.30 -52.11
C PRO A 48 -21.16 -28.46 -51.16
N GLN A 49 -20.20 -28.86 -50.32
CA GLN A 49 -20.41 -29.86 -49.28
C GLN A 49 -21.11 -29.25 -48.04
N PRO A 50 -21.92 -30.04 -47.31
CA PRO A 50 -22.69 -29.56 -46.17
C PRO A 50 -21.77 -29.12 -45.03
N LYS A 51 -22.05 -27.95 -44.44
CA LYS A 51 -21.28 -27.35 -43.35
C LYS A 51 -21.20 -28.29 -42.14
N ARG A 52 -20.05 -28.93 -41.94
CA ARG A 52 -19.70 -29.61 -40.68
C ARG A 52 -19.67 -28.57 -39.56
N LYS A 53 -20.53 -28.73 -38.55
CA LYS A 53 -20.43 -28.01 -37.27
C LYS A 53 -19.03 -28.26 -36.70
N ARG A 54 -18.18 -27.23 -36.70
CA ARG A 54 -16.92 -27.24 -35.96
C ARG A 54 -17.27 -27.44 -34.49
N ALA A 55 -16.79 -28.53 -33.91
CA ALA A 55 -16.68 -28.66 -32.47
C ALA A 55 -15.91 -27.45 -31.93
N ARG A 56 -16.47 -26.75 -30.94
CA ARG A 56 -15.77 -25.71 -30.18
C ARG A 56 -14.54 -26.37 -29.55
N ARG A 57 -13.36 -26.15 -30.16
CA ARG A 57 -12.09 -26.29 -29.46
C ARG A 57 -12.11 -25.25 -28.36
N GLY A 58 -11.87 -25.68 -27.12
CA GLY A 58 -11.88 -24.84 -25.93
C GLY A 58 -11.07 -23.57 -26.19
N ASP A 59 -11.72 -22.44 -25.93
CA ASP A 59 -11.11 -21.13 -26.03
C ASP A 59 -9.84 -21.10 -25.17
N SER A 60 -8.73 -20.70 -25.80
CA SER A 60 -7.53 -20.27 -25.12
C SER A 60 -7.92 -19.27 -24.03
N ALA A 61 -7.53 -19.51 -22.78
CA ALA A 61 -7.63 -18.52 -21.73
C ALA A 61 -7.15 -17.18 -22.26
N THR A 62 -8.05 -16.19 -22.29
CA THR A 62 -7.81 -14.86 -22.83
C THR A 62 -6.65 -14.26 -22.04
N SER A 63 -5.45 -14.20 -22.64
CA SER A 63 -4.28 -13.65 -21.97
C SER A 63 -4.57 -12.22 -21.54
N VAL A 64 -4.26 -11.86 -20.30
CA VAL A 64 -4.55 -10.51 -19.79
C VAL A 64 -3.81 -9.48 -20.65
N PRO A 65 -4.45 -8.37 -21.08
CA PRO A 65 -3.86 -7.38 -21.98
C PRO A 65 -2.82 -6.51 -21.26
N LEU A 66 -1.69 -7.10 -20.88
CA LEU A 66 -0.58 -6.44 -20.23
C LEU A 66 0.53 -6.12 -21.23
N SER A 67 1.04 -4.90 -21.17
CA SER A 67 2.26 -4.49 -21.89
C SER A 67 3.49 -5.20 -21.32
N ASP A 68 4.56 -5.28 -22.13
CA ASP A 68 5.82 -5.89 -21.69
C ASP A 68 6.40 -5.21 -20.44
N ASN A 69 6.29 -3.88 -20.36
CA ASN A 69 6.69 -3.13 -19.17
C ASN A 69 5.88 -3.52 -17.93
N ALA A 70 4.55 -3.70 -18.07
CA ALA A 70 3.71 -4.13 -16.96
C ALA A 70 4.09 -5.54 -16.49
N ARG A 71 4.41 -6.45 -17.41
CA ARG A 71 4.87 -7.81 -17.10
C ARG A 71 6.17 -7.78 -16.28
N VAL A 72 7.16 -6.98 -16.70
CA VAL A 72 8.41 -6.81 -15.96
C VAL A 72 8.17 -6.28 -14.54
N VAL A 73 7.25 -5.33 -14.36
CA VAL A 73 6.91 -4.79 -13.04
C VAL A 73 6.24 -5.84 -12.15
N LEU A 74 5.30 -6.61 -12.69
CA LEU A 74 4.63 -7.70 -11.98
C LEU A 74 5.63 -8.75 -11.51
N GLU A 75 6.49 -9.23 -12.40
CA GLU A 75 7.53 -10.21 -12.08
C GLU A 75 8.48 -9.73 -10.98
N ARG A 76 8.88 -8.46 -11.02
CA ARG A 76 9.83 -7.91 -10.05
C ARG A 76 9.22 -7.67 -8.67
N ARG A 77 7.94 -7.29 -8.58
CA ARG A 77 7.38 -6.75 -7.33
C ARG A 77 6.14 -7.44 -6.79
N TYR A 78 5.38 -8.16 -7.61
CA TYR A 78 4.04 -8.62 -7.22
C TYR A 78 3.88 -10.14 -7.25
N LEU A 79 4.38 -10.81 -8.30
CA LEU A 79 4.21 -12.26 -8.46
C LEU A 79 4.89 -13.04 -7.32
N ALA A 80 4.20 -14.09 -6.86
CA ALA A 80 4.68 -14.93 -5.77
C ALA A 80 5.97 -15.66 -6.14
N ARG A 81 6.83 -15.83 -5.13
CA ARG A 81 8.08 -16.56 -5.22
C ARG A 81 8.13 -17.65 -4.17
N ASP A 82 8.78 -18.76 -4.50
CA ASP A 82 9.09 -19.80 -3.53
C ASP A 82 10.23 -19.39 -2.57
N SER A 83 10.60 -20.27 -1.64
CA SER A 83 11.65 -20.02 -0.64
C SER A 83 13.05 -19.86 -1.24
N VAL A 84 13.25 -20.26 -2.50
CA VAL A 84 14.52 -20.10 -3.23
C VAL A 84 14.45 -18.97 -4.27
N GLY A 85 13.36 -18.18 -4.27
CA GLY A 85 13.21 -16.97 -5.06
C GLY A 85 12.68 -17.17 -6.49
N ARG A 86 12.26 -18.37 -6.88
CA ARG A 86 11.73 -18.65 -8.22
C ARG A 86 10.27 -18.19 -8.33
N LEU A 87 9.89 -17.64 -9.47
CA LEU A 87 8.52 -17.24 -9.75
C LEU A 87 7.61 -18.47 -9.83
N ILE A 88 6.52 -18.47 -9.06
CA ILE A 88 5.53 -19.56 -9.00
C ILE A 88 4.11 -19.10 -9.32
N GLU A 89 3.95 -17.83 -9.71
CA GLU A 89 2.66 -17.21 -10.01
C GLU A 89 2.75 -16.45 -11.32
N THR A 90 1.72 -16.60 -12.16
CA THR A 90 1.50 -15.83 -13.39
C THR A 90 0.60 -14.61 -13.11
N PRO A 91 0.56 -13.58 -13.98
CA PRO A 91 -0.36 -12.46 -13.82
C PRO A 91 -1.82 -12.88 -13.66
N GLU A 92 -2.28 -13.84 -14.45
CA GLU A 92 -3.62 -14.42 -14.39
C GLU A 92 -3.89 -15.05 -13.00
N GLN A 93 -2.93 -15.81 -12.47
CA GLN A 93 -3.04 -16.41 -11.14
C GLN A 93 -3.02 -15.34 -10.03
N LEU A 94 -2.23 -14.28 -10.18
CA LEU A 94 -2.25 -13.15 -9.24
C LEU A 94 -3.62 -12.49 -9.19
N PHE A 95 -4.23 -12.21 -10.33
CA PHE A 95 -5.56 -11.60 -10.38
C PHE A 95 -6.63 -12.56 -9.84
N GLN A 96 -6.53 -13.86 -10.11
CA GLN A 96 -7.41 -14.86 -9.52
C GLN A 96 -7.29 -14.89 -7.99
N ARG A 97 -6.06 -14.93 -7.45
CA ARG A 97 -5.81 -14.93 -6.00
C ARG A 97 -6.43 -13.71 -5.33
N VAL A 98 -6.23 -12.53 -5.92
CA VAL A 98 -6.77 -11.28 -5.37
C VAL A 98 -8.31 -11.31 -5.41
N ALA A 99 -8.90 -11.65 -6.57
CA ALA A 99 -10.35 -11.73 -6.72
C ALA A 99 -10.98 -12.72 -5.73
N HIS A 100 -10.41 -13.91 -5.61
CA HIS A 100 -10.85 -14.94 -4.66
C HIS A 100 -10.79 -14.43 -3.22
N ASN A 101 -9.64 -13.91 -2.79
CA ASN A 101 -9.44 -13.48 -1.41
C ASN A 101 -10.39 -12.36 -1.00
N ILE A 102 -10.69 -11.41 -1.89
CA ILE A 102 -11.66 -10.34 -1.63
C ILE A 102 -13.10 -10.90 -1.61
N ALA A 103 -13.46 -11.78 -2.55
CA ALA A 103 -14.80 -12.37 -2.61
C ALA A 103 -15.16 -13.19 -1.36
N LEU A 104 -14.18 -13.77 -0.66
CA LEU A 104 -14.43 -14.47 0.61
C LEU A 104 -15.11 -13.60 1.68
N ALA A 105 -15.00 -12.26 1.60
CA ALA A 105 -15.71 -11.37 2.50
C ALA A 105 -17.24 -11.48 2.36
N GLU A 106 -17.73 -11.82 1.16
CA GLU A 106 -19.17 -11.97 0.88
C GLU A 106 -19.80 -13.12 1.65
N ALA A 107 -19.01 -14.13 2.07
CA ALA A 107 -19.50 -15.21 2.93
C ALA A 107 -20.08 -14.69 4.27
N LYS A 108 -19.76 -13.46 4.68
CA LYS A 108 -20.31 -12.81 5.88
C LYS A 108 -21.69 -12.16 5.66
N TYR A 109 -22.02 -11.82 4.41
CA TYR A 109 -23.17 -10.96 4.06
C TYR A 109 -24.19 -11.65 3.15
N VAL A 110 -23.75 -12.65 2.39
CA VAL A 110 -24.62 -13.52 1.58
C VAL A 110 -25.36 -14.46 2.52
N ALA A 111 -26.52 -14.01 3.02
CA ALA A 111 -27.46 -14.92 3.66
C ALA A 111 -27.93 -15.96 2.62
N PRO A 112 -27.94 -17.26 2.94
CA PRO A 112 -28.33 -18.32 1.99
C PRO A 112 -29.71 -18.16 1.36
N SER A 113 -30.58 -17.34 1.97
CA SER A 113 -31.98 -17.14 1.56
C SER A 113 -32.29 -15.79 0.89
N GLN A 114 -31.33 -14.86 0.76
CA GLN A 114 -31.60 -13.51 0.23
C GLN A 114 -30.61 -12.97 -0.81
N ALA A 115 -29.55 -13.71 -1.15
CA ALA A 115 -28.55 -13.24 -2.10
C ALA A 115 -28.70 -13.89 -3.48
N ASP A 116 -28.89 -13.06 -4.51
CA ASP A 116 -28.94 -13.48 -5.92
C ASP A 116 -27.58 -13.99 -6.46
N LEU A 117 -26.50 -13.86 -5.68
CA LEU A 117 -25.12 -14.13 -6.09
C LEU A 117 -24.36 -14.90 -5.02
N SER A 118 -23.64 -15.94 -5.43
CA SER A 118 -22.71 -16.69 -4.59
C SER A 118 -21.35 -16.00 -4.49
N VAL A 119 -20.51 -16.43 -3.53
CA VAL A 119 -19.10 -16.01 -3.43
C VAL A 119 -18.35 -16.22 -4.76
N ALA A 120 -18.63 -17.32 -5.47
CA ALA A 120 -18.02 -17.61 -6.77
C ALA A 120 -18.46 -16.63 -7.86
N ASP A 121 -19.70 -16.15 -7.82
CA ASP A 121 -20.19 -15.12 -8.75
C ASP A 121 -19.48 -13.78 -8.52
N TYR A 122 -19.25 -13.40 -7.26
CA TYR A 122 -18.45 -12.22 -6.92
C TYR A 122 -16.99 -12.36 -7.33
N GLU A 123 -16.36 -13.52 -7.08
CA GLU A 123 -15.00 -13.82 -7.51
C GLU A 123 -14.84 -13.65 -9.04
N ALA A 124 -15.77 -14.20 -9.83
CA ALA A 124 -15.74 -14.07 -11.28
C ALA A 124 -15.88 -12.61 -11.73
N ARG A 125 -16.75 -11.83 -11.10
CA ARG A 125 -16.92 -10.39 -11.39
C ARG A 125 -15.68 -9.58 -11.02
N PHE A 126 -15.08 -9.84 -9.87
CA PHE A 126 -13.85 -9.16 -9.45
C PHE A 126 -12.67 -9.53 -10.34
N TYR A 127 -12.55 -10.80 -10.73
CA TYR A 127 -11.54 -11.23 -11.69
C TYR A 127 -11.68 -10.49 -13.01
N ASP A 128 -12.89 -10.42 -13.58
CA ASP A 128 -13.13 -9.73 -14.84
C ASP A 128 -12.77 -8.23 -14.75
N LEU A 129 -13.12 -7.56 -13.65
CA LEU A 129 -12.76 -6.15 -13.44
C LEU A 129 -11.24 -5.92 -13.40
N ILE A 130 -10.52 -6.80 -12.71
CA ILE A 130 -9.06 -6.70 -12.55
C ILE A 130 -8.34 -7.11 -13.84
N ALA A 131 -8.71 -8.24 -14.45
CA ALA A 131 -8.11 -8.76 -15.67
C ALA A 131 -8.41 -7.87 -16.88
N SER A 132 -9.57 -7.22 -16.95
CA SER A 132 -9.85 -6.22 -18.00
C SER A 132 -9.21 -4.85 -17.75
N LEU A 133 -8.50 -4.68 -16.63
CA LEU A 133 -7.88 -3.43 -16.17
C LEU A 133 -8.89 -2.27 -16.00
N ARG A 134 -10.19 -2.57 -15.89
CA ARG A 134 -11.21 -1.56 -15.58
C ARG A 134 -11.12 -1.08 -14.13
N PHE A 135 -10.56 -1.90 -13.25
CA PHE A 135 -10.26 -1.55 -11.88
C PHE A 135 -9.00 -2.27 -11.42
N LEU A 136 -8.12 -1.56 -10.70
CA LEU A 136 -6.99 -2.16 -10.00
C LEU A 136 -6.98 -1.67 -8.55
N PRO A 137 -6.84 -2.58 -7.57
CA PRO A 137 -6.65 -2.16 -6.20
C PRO A 137 -5.24 -1.63 -5.97
N ASN A 138 -4.99 -1.05 -4.80
CA ASN A 138 -3.66 -0.57 -4.41
C ASN A 138 -2.61 -1.71 -4.39
N SER A 139 -1.34 -1.33 -4.39
CA SER A 139 -0.22 -2.29 -4.45
C SER A 139 -0.21 -3.32 -3.31
N PRO A 140 -0.41 -2.97 -2.02
CA PRO A 140 -0.53 -3.96 -0.94
C PRO A 140 -1.60 -5.03 -1.20
N THR A 141 -2.75 -4.67 -1.75
CA THR A 141 -3.79 -5.65 -2.10
C THR A 141 -3.26 -6.66 -3.12
N LEU A 142 -2.65 -6.22 -4.21
CA LEU A 142 -2.07 -7.11 -5.22
C LEU A 142 -0.96 -8.01 -4.64
N GLY A 143 -0.11 -7.44 -3.78
CA GLY A 143 1.04 -8.12 -3.19
C GLY A 143 0.70 -9.08 -2.06
N ASN A 144 -0.33 -8.81 -1.26
CA ASN A 144 -0.56 -9.49 0.02
C ASN A 144 -1.87 -10.30 0.10
N ALA A 145 -2.87 -10.02 -0.74
CA ALA A 145 -4.15 -10.75 -0.72
C ALA A 145 -3.91 -12.26 -0.89
N GLY A 146 -4.55 -13.09 -0.06
CA GLY A 146 -4.32 -14.54 -0.06
C GLY A 146 -2.93 -15.02 0.41
N ARG A 147 -2.07 -14.14 0.96
CA ARG A 147 -0.75 -14.49 1.54
C ARG A 147 -0.70 -14.27 3.06
N PRO A 148 0.28 -14.81 3.81
CA PRO A 148 0.26 -14.75 5.28
C PRO A 148 0.15 -13.35 5.91
N LEU A 149 0.73 -12.30 5.29
CA LEU A 149 0.68 -10.94 5.83
C LEU A 149 -0.72 -10.32 5.83
N GLN A 150 -1.57 -10.63 4.84
CA GLN A 150 -2.97 -10.13 4.68
C GLN A 150 -3.24 -8.63 4.90
N GLN A 151 -2.22 -7.77 4.95
CA GLN A 151 -2.40 -6.33 5.07
C GLN A 151 -2.61 -5.74 3.67
N LEU A 152 -3.82 -5.23 3.40
CA LEU A 152 -4.25 -4.82 2.05
C LEU A 152 -4.35 -3.30 1.87
N SER A 153 -4.14 -2.51 2.92
CA SER A 153 -4.22 -1.05 2.90
C SER A 153 -2.86 -0.41 2.59
N ALA A 154 -2.87 0.66 1.81
CA ALA A 154 -1.65 1.40 1.47
C ALA A 154 -1.37 2.60 2.39
N CYS A 155 -2.41 3.13 3.03
CA CYS A 155 -2.41 4.45 3.64
C CYS A 155 -2.75 4.34 5.12
N PHE A 156 -1.89 4.89 5.97
CA PHE A 156 -2.06 4.96 7.40
C PHE A 156 -1.71 6.36 7.90
N VAL A 157 -2.38 6.81 8.96
CA VAL A 157 -2.03 8.01 9.71
C VAL A 157 -1.94 7.62 11.17
N LEU A 158 -0.84 8.01 11.83
CA LEU A 158 -0.61 7.71 13.24
C LEU A 158 -0.39 9.02 14.02
N PRO A 159 -1.04 9.17 15.20
CA PRO A 159 -0.77 10.31 16.08
C PRO A 159 0.62 10.17 16.70
N VAL A 160 1.28 11.29 16.99
CA VAL A 160 2.54 11.30 17.74
C VAL A 160 2.31 12.05 19.05
N GLU A 161 2.10 11.31 20.13
CA GLU A 161 1.84 11.90 21.45
C GLU A 161 3.11 12.54 22.02
N ASP A 162 2.97 13.64 22.78
CA ASP A 162 4.07 14.40 23.39
C ASP A 162 4.65 13.71 24.64
N SER A 163 5.11 12.47 24.45
CA SER A 163 5.80 11.66 25.45
C SER A 163 6.75 10.68 24.78
N MET A 164 7.81 10.27 25.49
CA MET A 164 8.74 9.27 24.95
C MET A 164 8.06 7.94 24.63
N ALA A 165 7.14 7.47 25.50
CA ALA A 165 6.38 6.26 25.24
C ALA A 165 5.55 6.39 23.95
N GLY A 166 4.76 7.46 23.82
CA GLY A 166 3.94 7.67 22.62
C GLY A 166 4.73 7.86 21.33
N ILE A 167 5.87 8.57 21.39
CA ILE A 167 6.78 8.74 20.24
C ILE A 167 7.32 7.38 19.78
N PHE A 168 7.78 6.52 20.69
CA PHE A 168 8.42 5.26 20.32
C PHE A 168 7.42 4.12 20.06
N ASP A 169 6.24 4.15 20.67
CA ASP A 169 5.14 3.24 20.32
C ASP A 169 4.65 3.51 18.89
N THR A 170 4.55 4.78 18.51
CA THR A 170 4.21 5.16 17.13
C THR A 170 5.30 4.74 16.14
N LEU A 171 6.57 4.85 16.53
CA LEU A 171 7.71 4.37 15.72
C LEU A 171 7.68 2.85 15.54
N LYS A 172 7.37 2.10 16.60
CA LYS A 172 7.18 0.65 16.55
C LYS A 172 6.03 0.28 15.60
N ASN A 173 4.88 0.94 15.72
CA ASN A 173 3.73 0.68 14.84
C ASN A 173 4.05 1.02 13.38
N THR A 174 4.77 2.11 13.15
CA THR A 174 5.30 2.49 11.82
C THR A 174 6.14 1.37 11.23
N ALA A 175 7.04 0.78 12.03
CA ALA A 175 7.90 -0.30 11.56
C ALA A 175 7.11 -1.54 11.10
N LEU A 176 6.05 -1.91 11.83
CA LEU A 176 5.17 -3.02 11.48
C LEU A 176 4.34 -2.71 10.22
N ILE A 177 3.85 -1.47 10.08
CA ILE A 177 3.11 -1.05 8.88
C ILE A 177 4.03 -1.09 7.65
N HIS A 178 5.25 -0.57 7.74
CA HIS A 178 6.21 -0.61 6.64
C HIS A 178 6.64 -2.03 6.29
N GLN A 179 6.83 -2.91 7.28
CA GLN A 179 7.13 -4.33 7.05
C GLN A 179 6.07 -4.99 6.15
N SER A 180 4.81 -4.62 6.32
CA SER A 180 3.69 -5.13 5.51
C SER A 180 3.43 -4.34 4.22
N GLY A 181 4.26 -3.32 3.94
CA GLY A 181 4.20 -2.52 2.71
C GLY A 181 3.26 -1.32 2.76
N GLY A 182 2.78 -0.91 3.92
CA GLY A 182 2.00 0.32 4.10
C GLY A 182 2.88 1.59 4.14
N GLY A 183 2.29 2.74 3.87
CA GLY A 183 2.90 4.06 4.07
C GLY A 183 2.20 4.84 5.17
N THR A 184 2.93 5.72 5.85
CA THR A 184 2.47 6.33 7.12
C THR A 184 2.54 7.85 7.11
N GLY A 185 1.50 8.49 7.61
CA GLY A 185 1.44 9.91 7.91
C GLY A 185 1.54 10.20 9.40
N PHE A 186 2.11 11.35 9.75
CA PHE A 186 2.32 11.74 11.13
C PHE A 186 1.96 13.21 11.38
N ALA A 187 1.19 13.43 12.44
CA ALA A 187 0.93 14.75 12.98
C ALA A 187 1.97 15.08 14.06
N PHE A 188 3.04 15.78 13.68
CA PHE A 188 4.10 16.17 14.62
C PHE A 188 3.75 17.43 15.44
N SER A 189 2.65 18.10 15.10
CA SER A 189 2.20 19.36 15.72
C SER A 189 1.90 19.28 17.21
N ARG A 190 1.69 18.08 17.76
CA ARG A 190 1.45 17.88 19.21
C ARG A 190 2.73 17.94 20.04
N LEU A 191 3.88 17.65 19.42
CA LEU A 191 5.15 17.60 20.13
C LEU A 191 5.55 19.00 20.59
N ARG A 192 6.04 19.12 21.82
CA ARG A 192 6.56 20.39 22.33
C ARG A 192 7.77 20.87 21.52
N PRO A 193 7.99 22.19 21.40
CA PRO A 193 9.08 22.73 20.60
C PRO A 193 10.45 22.44 21.22
N ALA A 194 11.49 22.55 20.40
CA ALA A 194 12.86 22.47 20.87
C ALA A 194 13.14 23.53 21.95
N GLY A 195 13.83 23.13 23.01
CA GLY A 195 14.12 24.00 24.16
C GLY A 195 12.99 24.10 25.21
N ASP A 196 11.81 23.50 24.99
CA ASP A 196 10.77 23.45 26.02
C ASP A 196 11.18 22.53 27.19
N ILE A 197 10.61 22.77 28.36
CA ILE A 197 10.97 22.07 29.60
C ILE A 197 10.43 20.63 29.57
N VAL A 198 11.28 19.68 29.98
CA VAL A 198 10.90 18.28 30.22
C VAL A 198 10.78 18.04 31.72
N ALA A 199 9.56 18.15 32.25
CA ALA A 199 9.28 18.10 33.68
C ALA A 199 9.83 16.85 34.39
N SER A 200 9.85 15.69 33.72
CA SER A 200 10.31 14.42 34.30
C SER A 200 11.82 14.33 34.49
N THR A 201 12.61 15.06 33.71
CA THR A 201 14.09 15.01 33.75
C THR A 201 14.73 16.33 34.14
N GLY A 202 13.96 17.43 34.16
CA GLY A 202 14.48 18.79 34.32
C GLY A 202 15.29 19.29 33.11
N GLY A 203 15.34 18.50 32.03
CA GLY A 203 16.08 18.83 30.80
C GLY A 203 15.27 19.66 29.79
N ILE A 204 15.87 19.86 28.62
CA ILE A 204 15.27 20.56 27.48
C ILE A 204 14.84 19.56 26.39
N ALA A 205 13.72 19.85 25.73
CA ALA A 205 13.18 19.03 24.66
C ALA A 205 13.96 19.23 23.35
N SER A 206 14.09 18.15 22.56
CA SER A 206 14.76 18.19 21.25
C SER A 206 13.88 18.73 20.11
N GLY A 207 12.56 18.81 20.33
CA GLY A 207 11.56 19.24 19.33
C GLY A 207 11.23 18.20 18.25
N PRO A 208 10.14 18.42 17.48
CA PRO A 208 9.65 17.50 16.45
C PRO A 208 10.68 17.14 15.38
N VAL A 209 11.47 18.09 14.90
CA VAL A 209 12.46 17.86 13.83
C VAL A 209 13.51 16.82 14.23
N SER A 210 13.89 16.77 15.52
CA SER A 210 14.82 15.76 16.02
C SER A 210 14.22 14.36 15.96
N PHE A 211 12.96 14.19 16.38
CA PHE A 211 12.29 12.89 16.33
C PHE A 211 11.97 12.43 14.91
N MET A 212 11.69 13.36 13.99
CA MET A 212 11.55 13.06 12.57
C MET A 212 12.81 12.36 12.00
N ARG A 213 14.01 12.78 12.43
CA ARG A 213 15.27 12.12 12.03
C ARG A 213 15.37 10.67 12.54
N ALA A 214 14.86 10.39 13.74
CA ALA A 214 14.81 9.03 14.26
C ALA A 214 13.86 8.14 13.43
N TYR A 215 12.70 8.66 13.04
CA TYR A 215 11.75 7.97 12.17
C TYR A 215 12.33 7.70 10.78
N ASP A 216 13.06 8.66 10.23
CA ASP A 216 13.71 8.55 8.93
C ASP A 216 14.77 7.43 8.91
N ALA A 217 15.61 7.39 9.95
CA ALA A 217 16.64 6.36 10.12
C ALA A 217 16.03 4.96 10.32
N ALA A 218 14.97 4.85 11.12
CA ALA A 218 14.26 3.59 11.30
C ALA A 218 13.66 3.09 9.98
N THR A 219 13.04 3.99 9.21
CA THR A 219 12.47 3.67 7.88
C THR A 219 13.54 3.15 6.91
N GLU A 220 14.73 3.77 6.91
CA GLU A 220 15.85 3.31 6.07
C GLU A 220 16.32 1.89 6.47
N SER A 221 16.25 1.54 7.75
CA SER A 221 16.64 0.22 8.24
C SER A 221 15.66 -0.86 7.80
N ILE A 222 14.35 -0.56 7.81
CA ILE A 222 13.29 -1.51 7.41
C ILE A 222 13.31 -1.79 5.90
N LYS A 223 13.66 -0.79 5.10
CA LYS A 223 13.79 -0.89 3.63
C LYS A 223 14.71 -2.03 3.19
N GLN A 224 15.68 -2.43 4.00
CA GLN A 224 16.64 -3.48 3.65
C GLN A 224 16.03 -4.89 3.64
N GLY A 225 14.84 -5.09 4.23
CA GLY A 225 14.19 -6.41 4.33
C GLY A 225 12.97 -6.65 3.44
N GLY A 226 12.46 -5.63 2.72
CA GLY A 226 11.17 -5.69 2.02
C GLY A 226 11.23 -5.35 0.52
N THR A 227 10.19 -5.73 -0.23
CA THR A 227 10.04 -5.43 -1.68
C THR A 227 9.64 -3.98 -1.97
N ARG A 228 9.17 -3.22 -0.97
CA ARG A 228 8.74 -1.82 -1.05
C ARG A 228 9.48 -0.96 -0.02
N ARG A 229 9.91 0.24 -0.44
CA ARG A 229 10.48 1.26 0.46
C ARG A 229 9.36 1.85 1.32
N GLY A 230 9.58 1.95 2.64
CA GLY A 230 8.70 2.71 3.53
C GLY A 230 8.64 4.17 3.12
N ALA A 231 7.46 4.78 3.20
CA ALA A 231 7.24 6.16 2.83
C ALA A 231 6.48 6.87 3.95
N ASN A 232 6.94 8.07 4.30
CA ASN A 232 6.36 8.85 5.38
C ASN A 232 5.85 10.22 4.90
N MET A 233 4.79 10.71 5.54
CA MET A 233 4.40 12.13 5.54
C MET A 233 4.61 12.70 6.94
N ALA A 234 5.28 13.84 7.05
CA ALA A 234 5.30 14.63 8.28
C ALA A 234 4.57 15.95 8.05
N ILE A 235 3.63 16.26 8.94
CA ILE A 235 2.90 17.51 8.94
C ILE A 235 3.19 18.28 10.23
N LEU A 236 3.46 19.58 10.07
CA LEU A 236 3.61 20.53 11.18
C LEU A 236 2.76 21.77 10.93
N ASN A 237 2.02 22.21 11.94
CA ASN A 237 1.20 23.42 11.89
C ASN A 237 2.08 24.66 11.72
N VAL A 238 1.63 25.59 10.88
CA VAL A 238 2.35 26.85 10.63
C VAL A 238 2.55 27.70 11.88
N GLU A 239 1.68 27.51 12.88
CA GLU A 239 1.70 28.16 14.20
C GLU A 239 2.67 27.48 15.18
N HIS A 240 3.28 26.34 14.82
CA HIS A 240 4.22 25.66 15.70
C HIS A 240 5.53 26.46 15.84
N PRO A 241 6.16 26.57 17.04
CA PRO A 241 7.35 27.40 17.23
C PRO A 241 8.56 26.96 16.39
N ASP A 242 8.67 25.66 16.10
CA ASP A 242 9.73 25.08 15.26
C ASP A 242 9.44 25.11 13.74
N ILE A 243 8.44 25.88 13.28
CA ILE A 243 8.01 25.86 11.88
C ILE A 243 9.13 26.21 10.89
N GLU A 244 9.98 27.19 11.20
CA GLU A 244 11.08 27.57 10.31
C GLU A 244 12.15 26.47 10.24
N ALA A 245 12.44 25.80 11.37
CA ALA A 245 13.35 24.65 11.38
C ALA A 245 12.79 23.49 10.54
N PHE A 246 11.47 23.27 10.61
CA PHE A 246 10.78 22.26 9.81
C PHE A 246 10.79 22.60 8.31
N ILE A 247 10.49 23.84 7.92
CA ILE A 247 10.52 24.27 6.51
C ILE A 247 11.90 24.06 5.90
N ASN A 248 12.96 24.37 6.67
CA ASN A 248 14.33 24.35 6.17
C ASN A 248 15.02 22.98 6.33
N VAL A 249 14.38 21.98 6.95
CA VAL A 249 15.04 20.71 7.30
C VAL A 249 15.57 19.94 6.08
N LYS A 250 14.89 20.06 4.93
CA LYS A 250 15.29 19.40 3.66
C LYS A 250 16.07 20.31 2.71
N SER A 251 16.42 21.54 3.12
CA SER A 251 17.08 22.53 2.26
C SER A 251 18.39 22.03 1.63
N ASN A 252 19.13 21.16 2.33
CA ASN A 252 20.38 20.59 1.86
C ASN A 252 20.25 19.22 1.16
N MET A 253 19.02 18.74 0.93
CA MET A 253 18.67 17.47 0.25
C MET A 253 19.28 16.19 0.84
N THR A 254 19.89 16.24 2.04
CA THR A 254 20.51 15.07 2.68
C THR A 254 19.74 14.53 3.87
N ALA A 255 18.87 15.36 4.48
CA ALA A 255 18.03 14.95 5.59
C ALA A 255 16.64 14.49 5.14
N LEU A 256 16.04 13.59 5.91
CA LEU A 256 14.64 13.16 5.79
C LEU A 256 14.31 12.60 4.40
N GLN A 257 15.13 11.67 3.91
CA GLN A 257 14.99 11.09 2.57
C GLN A 257 13.80 10.15 2.43
N ASN A 258 13.23 9.68 3.54
CA ASN A 258 12.06 8.81 3.59
C ASN A 258 10.77 9.56 3.94
N PHE A 259 10.83 10.90 4.02
CA PHE A 259 9.69 11.77 4.30
C PHE A 259 9.37 12.70 3.13
N ASN A 260 8.09 12.78 2.79
CA ASN A 260 7.49 14.01 2.31
C ASN A 260 7.17 14.89 3.54
N ILE A 261 7.33 16.20 3.41
CA ILE A 261 6.97 17.12 4.49
C ILE A 261 5.94 18.14 3.97
N SER A 262 4.96 18.49 4.79
CA SER A 262 3.97 19.52 4.44
C SER A 262 3.68 20.43 5.62
N VAL A 263 3.56 21.72 5.34
CA VAL A 263 3.12 22.71 6.33
C VAL A 263 1.61 22.71 6.36
N ALA A 264 1.04 22.47 7.54
CA ALA A 264 -0.38 22.67 7.77
C ALA A 264 -0.68 24.16 7.94
N VAL A 265 -1.28 24.76 6.91
CA VAL A 265 -1.69 26.17 6.90
C VAL A 265 -3.19 26.28 7.13
N THR A 266 -3.62 27.48 7.50
CA THR A 266 -5.03 27.83 7.69
C THR A 266 -5.41 29.00 6.79
N GLU A 267 -6.71 29.19 6.54
CA GLU A 267 -7.21 30.38 5.87
C GLU A 267 -6.79 31.66 6.60
N ARG A 268 -6.78 31.64 7.95
CA ARG A 268 -6.31 32.77 8.76
C ARG A 268 -4.86 33.13 8.45
N PHE A 269 -3.98 32.13 8.34
CA PHE A 269 -2.59 32.34 7.96
C PHE A 269 -2.49 32.94 6.55
N MET A 270 -3.22 32.39 5.57
CA MET A 270 -3.20 32.90 4.19
C MET A 270 -3.69 34.35 4.09
N GLN A 271 -4.74 34.72 4.82
CA GLN A 271 -5.18 36.12 4.91
C GLN A 271 -4.11 37.03 5.54
N ALA A 272 -3.32 36.52 6.49
CA ALA A 272 -2.20 37.25 7.06
C ALA A 272 -1.06 37.42 6.04
N VAL A 273 -0.80 36.43 5.19
CA VAL A 273 0.17 36.52 4.08
C VAL A 273 -0.23 37.64 3.11
N GLU A 274 -1.47 37.62 2.64
CA GLU A 274 -2.01 38.61 1.69
C GLU A 274 -1.89 40.03 2.23
N ARG A 275 -2.22 40.22 3.51
CA ARG A 275 -2.22 41.52 4.20
C ARG A 275 -0.88 41.90 4.82
N ASP A 276 0.16 41.10 4.61
CA ASP A 276 1.52 41.28 5.17
C ASP A 276 1.55 41.47 6.71
N ARG A 277 0.70 40.71 7.41
CA ARG A 277 0.56 40.77 8.86
C ARG A 277 1.45 39.76 9.56
N GLU A 278 1.61 40.00 10.86
CA GLU A 278 2.18 39.01 11.75
C GLU A 278 1.11 38.02 12.22
N TYR A 279 1.55 36.80 12.51
CA TYR A 279 0.76 35.78 13.16
C TYR A 279 1.50 35.25 14.38
N GLU A 280 0.76 34.62 15.29
CA GLU A 280 1.29 34.13 16.56
C GLU A 280 1.72 32.68 16.43
N LEU A 281 2.88 32.36 17.03
CA LEU A 281 3.31 30.98 17.26
C LEU A 281 2.74 30.52 18.59
N VAL A 282 2.31 29.27 18.69
CA VAL A 282 1.64 28.72 19.87
C VAL A 282 2.36 27.45 20.31
N ASN A 283 2.79 27.39 21.58
CA ASN A 283 3.32 26.16 22.14
C ASN A 283 2.16 25.15 22.30
N PRO A 284 2.17 23.99 21.62
CA PRO A 284 1.05 23.05 21.62
C PRO A 284 0.78 22.43 23.00
N ARG A 285 1.78 22.39 23.89
CA ARG A 285 1.65 21.83 25.24
C ARG A 285 0.98 22.80 26.21
N THR A 286 1.29 24.09 26.13
CA THR A 286 0.79 25.10 27.08
C THR A 286 -0.35 25.94 26.54
N GLY A 287 -0.53 25.99 25.21
CA GLY A 287 -1.43 26.91 24.53
C GLY A 287 -0.98 28.37 24.59
N ALA A 288 0.21 28.66 25.13
CA ALA A 288 0.71 30.01 25.30
C ALA A 288 1.38 30.54 24.03
N ALA A 289 1.32 31.86 23.87
CA ALA A 289 2.06 32.60 22.85
C ALA A 289 3.56 32.30 22.95
N ALA A 290 4.16 31.85 21.86
CA ALA A 290 5.58 31.51 21.73
C ALA A 290 6.33 32.48 20.78
N GLY A 291 5.76 33.68 20.58
CA GLY A 291 6.31 34.73 19.72
C GLY A 291 5.46 34.99 18.48
N LYS A 292 5.92 35.91 17.64
CA LYS A 292 5.25 36.30 16.40
C LYS A 292 6.19 36.18 15.21
N ARG A 293 5.62 35.95 14.03
CA ARG A 293 6.33 35.93 12.75
C ARG A 293 5.57 36.67 11.67
N ARG A 294 6.28 37.28 10.73
CA ARG A 294 5.70 37.87 9.53
C ARG A 294 5.22 36.75 8.61
N ALA A 295 3.91 36.68 8.36
CA ALA A 295 3.31 35.58 7.60
C ALA A 295 3.90 35.47 6.19
N ARG A 296 4.10 36.61 5.50
CA ARG A 296 4.71 36.66 4.17
C ARG A 296 6.16 36.15 4.14
N ALA A 297 6.92 36.37 5.21
CA ALA A 297 8.29 35.87 5.31
C ALA A 297 8.33 34.34 5.44
N VAL A 298 7.48 33.77 6.30
CA VAL A 298 7.37 32.31 6.46
C VAL A 298 6.84 31.66 5.19
N PHE A 299 5.81 32.23 4.56
CA PHE A 299 5.28 31.72 3.29
C PHE A 299 6.30 31.79 2.16
N ARG A 300 7.12 32.85 2.12
CA ARG A 300 8.24 32.93 1.17
C ARG A 300 9.24 31.80 1.38
N GLN A 301 9.62 31.47 2.62
CA GLN A 301 10.51 30.33 2.89
C GLN A 301 9.93 29.00 2.40
N ILE A 302 8.61 28.79 2.57
CA ILE A 302 7.90 27.61 2.03
C ILE A 302 8.06 27.54 0.52
N VAL A 303 7.71 28.62 -0.19
CA VAL A 303 7.77 28.69 -1.65
C VAL A 303 9.19 28.53 -2.18
N GLU A 304 10.18 29.16 -1.54
CA GLU A 304 11.58 29.08 -1.94
C GLU A 304 12.14 27.66 -1.79
N ASN A 305 11.85 26.97 -0.69
CA ASN A 305 12.28 25.58 -0.51
C ASN A 305 11.54 24.65 -1.49
N ALA A 306 10.22 24.82 -1.66
CA ALA A 306 9.45 24.03 -2.60
C ALA A 306 9.95 24.19 -4.05
N TRP A 307 10.36 25.41 -4.45
CA TRP A 307 11.01 25.66 -5.73
C TRP A 307 12.38 24.96 -5.85
N ARG A 308 13.17 24.92 -4.77
CA ARG A 308 14.51 24.30 -4.77
C ARG A 308 14.48 22.78 -4.83
N ASN A 309 13.60 22.14 -4.06
CA ASN A 309 13.68 20.68 -3.84
C ASN A 309 12.32 19.96 -3.83
N GLY A 310 11.21 20.65 -4.05
CA GLY A 310 9.86 20.09 -4.05
C GLY A 310 9.18 20.00 -2.67
N ASP A 311 9.85 20.38 -1.59
CA ASP A 311 9.35 20.38 -0.21
C ASP A 311 9.57 21.74 0.49
N PRO A 312 8.75 22.11 1.48
CA PRO A 312 7.55 21.41 1.93
C PRO A 312 6.34 21.66 1.02
N GLY A 313 5.46 20.67 0.96
CA GLY A 313 4.10 20.86 0.48
C GLY A 313 3.25 21.70 1.43
N ILE A 314 1.98 21.91 1.06
CA ILE A 314 1.00 22.63 1.88
C ILE A 314 -0.23 21.76 2.04
N VAL A 315 -0.76 21.69 3.25
CA VAL A 315 -2.04 21.04 3.56
C VAL A 315 -2.96 22.00 4.30
N PHE A 316 -4.22 22.08 3.87
CA PHE A 316 -5.23 22.93 4.51
C PHE A 316 -6.07 22.11 5.49
N LEU A 317 -5.52 21.85 6.68
CA LEU A 317 -6.20 21.04 7.69
C LEU A 317 -7.51 21.68 8.18
N ASP A 318 -7.64 23.01 8.13
CA ASP A 318 -8.88 23.70 8.47
C ASP A 318 -10.01 23.38 7.47
N ARG A 319 -9.69 23.31 6.17
CA ARG A 319 -10.64 22.94 5.10
C ARG A 319 -11.02 21.47 5.17
N ILE A 320 -10.03 20.59 5.35
CA ILE A 320 -10.25 19.16 5.55
C ILE A 320 -11.21 18.93 6.73
N ASN A 321 -11.00 19.63 7.85
CA ASN A 321 -11.84 19.44 9.03
C ASN A 321 -13.21 20.10 8.95
N ARG A 322 -13.37 21.18 8.17
CA ARG A 322 -14.68 21.78 7.90
C ARG A 322 -15.63 20.76 7.26
N ASP A 323 -15.09 19.94 6.37
CA ASP A 323 -15.85 18.97 5.58
C ASP A 323 -15.63 17.52 6.10
N ASN A 324 -15.13 17.36 7.33
CA ASN A 324 -14.91 16.05 7.96
C ASN A 324 -16.27 15.37 8.20
N PRO A 325 -16.53 14.19 7.61
CA PRO A 325 -17.80 13.48 7.75
C PRO A 325 -17.97 12.80 9.11
N THR A 326 -16.90 12.67 9.90
CA THR A 326 -16.89 11.99 11.21
C THR A 326 -16.22 12.83 12.30
N PRO A 327 -16.67 14.08 12.56
CA PRO A 327 -16.04 14.97 13.52
C PRO A 327 -16.06 14.43 14.96
N GLN A 328 -17.01 13.56 15.28
CA GLN A 328 -17.13 12.91 16.59
C GLN A 328 -16.00 11.93 16.92
N LEU A 329 -15.26 11.44 15.91
CA LEU A 329 -14.12 10.54 16.11
C LEU A 329 -12.82 11.31 16.38
N GLY A 330 -12.82 12.62 16.16
CA GLY A 330 -11.67 13.48 16.34
C GLY A 330 -11.40 14.34 15.12
N ARG A 331 -10.41 15.22 15.30
CA ARG A 331 -9.92 16.11 14.26
C ARG A 331 -8.92 15.36 13.39
N ILE A 332 -8.95 15.60 12.09
CA ILE A 332 -7.92 15.14 11.17
C ILE A 332 -6.70 16.05 11.29
N GLU A 333 -5.54 15.47 11.57
CA GLU A 333 -4.31 16.22 11.90
C GLU A 333 -3.14 15.99 10.94
N ALA A 334 -3.24 14.99 10.06
CA ALA A 334 -2.23 14.68 9.07
C ALA A 334 -2.89 14.02 7.85
N THR A 335 -2.08 13.56 6.91
CA THR A 335 -2.49 12.77 5.75
C THR A 335 -1.53 11.61 5.58
N ASN A 336 -1.89 10.61 4.80
CA ASN A 336 -0.96 9.58 4.33
C ASN A 336 0.21 10.19 3.50
N PRO A 337 1.23 9.39 3.11
CA PRO A 337 2.44 9.87 2.42
C PRO A 337 2.23 10.76 1.20
N CYS A 338 1.16 10.55 0.44
CA CYS A 338 0.91 11.25 -0.82
C CYS A 338 -0.16 12.35 -0.71
N GLY A 339 -0.74 12.57 0.47
CA GLY A 339 -1.66 13.69 0.74
C GLY A 339 -3.12 13.47 0.34
N GLU A 340 -3.46 12.33 -0.25
CA GLU A 340 -4.78 12.03 -0.82
C GLU A 340 -5.77 11.40 0.18
N GLN A 341 -5.27 10.88 1.30
CA GLN A 341 -6.09 10.35 2.41
C GLN A 341 -5.80 11.14 3.69
N PRO A 342 -6.69 12.07 4.08
CA PRO A 342 -6.59 12.83 5.31
C PRO A 342 -7.02 12.01 6.54
#